data_AF-A0A847I8H6-F1
#
_entry.id   AF-A0A847I8H6-F1
#
_cell.length_a   1.000
_cell.length_b   1.000
_cell.length_c   1.000
_cell.angle_alpha   90.00
_cell.angle_beta   90.00
_cell.angle_gamma   90.00
#
_symmetry.space_group_name_H-M   'P 1'
#
loop_
_entity.id
_entity.type
_entity.pdbx_description
1 polymer ?
#
loop_
_entity_poly.entity_id
_entity_poly.type
_entity_poly.pdbx_seq_one_letter_code
_entity_poly.pdbx_strand_id
1 'polypeptide(L)'
;TGNFVTQTFTTTTSGRRYRSQMRAHGDPGYKATAVMLGESALALALDRDRLPDRAGVLTPAVAMGDALIDRLRSAGFVVEAHELT
;
A
#
# COMPACT_ATOMS: atom_id res chain seq x y z
N THR A 1 17.84 -3.36 11.58
CA THR A 1 17.54 -4.56 10.77
C THR A 1 16.15 -5.01 11.15
N GLY A 2 15.32 -5.40 10.18
CA GLY A 2 13.92 -5.75 10.43
C GLY A 2 13.17 -5.79 9.12
N ASN A 3 12.08 -6.54 9.05
CA ASN A 3 11.16 -6.60 7.93
C ASN A 3 9.77 -6.89 8.50
N PHE A 4 8.72 -6.61 7.72
CA PHE A 4 7.39 -7.14 8.03
C PHE A 4 6.74 -7.75 6.79
N VAL A 5 5.83 -8.69 7.05
CA VAL A 5 4.97 -9.30 6.04
C VAL A 5 3.57 -9.39 6.64
N THR A 6 2.61 -8.76 5.98
CA THR A 6 1.17 -8.92 6.27
C THR A 6 0.56 -9.68 5.13
N GLN A 7 -0.20 -10.74 5.44
CA GLN A 7 -0.93 -11.52 4.45
C GLN A 7 -2.38 -11.68 4.88
N THR A 8 -3.28 -11.59 3.91
CA THR A 8 -4.69 -11.86 4.09
C THR A 8 -5.11 -12.91 3.07
N PHE A 9 -5.74 -13.98 3.53
CA PHE A 9 -6.24 -15.05 2.69
C PHE A 9 -7.76 -14.96 2.60
N THR A 10 -8.30 -15.18 1.41
CA THR A 10 -9.75 -15.16 1.20
C THR A 10 -10.17 -16.18 0.15
N THR A 11 -11.45 -16.52 0.16
CA THR A 11 -12.10 -17.36 -0.85
C THR A 11 -13.32 -16.60 -1.36
N THR A 12 -13.42 -16.44 -2.67
CA THR A 12 -14.57 -15.80 -3.31
C THR A 12 -15.80 -16.70 -3.24
N THR A 13 -16.99 -16.14 -3.48
CA THR A 13 -18.24 -16.92 -3.58
C THR A 13 -18.21 -17.95 -4.71
N SER A 14 -17.34 -17.77 -5.71
CA SER A 14 -17.09 -18.74 -6.79
C SER A 14 -16.10 -19.86 -6.43
N GLY A 15 -15.56 -19.87 -5.20
CA GLY A 15 -14.59 -20.87 -4.74
C GLY A 15 -13.11 -20.53 -5.05
N ARG A 16 -12.83 -19.50 -5.83
CA ARG A 16 -11.44 -19.05 -6.12
C ARG A 16 -10.76 -18.53 -4.86
N ARG A 17 -9.52 -18.95 -4.60
CA ARG A 17 -8.73 -18.58 -3.41
C ARG A 17 -7.74 -17.49 -3.75
N TYR A 18 -7.52 -16.54 -2.84
CA TYR A 18 -6.60 -15.42 -3.04
C TYR A 18 -5.73 -15.18 -1.80
N ARG A 19 -4.55 -14.61 -2.03
CA ARG A 19 -3.70 -14.00 -1.00
C ARG A 19 -3.43 -12.55 -1.37
N SER A 20 -3.80 -11.63 -0.49
CA SER A 20 -3.30 -10.25 -0.49
C SER A 20 -2.05 -10.20 0.39
N GLN A 21 -1.04 -9.44 -0.03
CA GLN A 21 0.25 -9.36 0.64
C GLN A 21 0.82 -7.95 0.61
N MET A 22 1.30 -7.53 1.78
CA MET A 22 2.14 -6.35 1.96
C MET A 22 3.46 -6.74 2.61
N ARG A 23 4.59 -6.29 2.05
CA ARG A 23 5.92 -6.51 2.63
C ARG A 23 6.78 -5.27 2.48
N ALA A 24 7.64 -5.04 3.47
CA ALA A 24 8.70 -4.05 3.35
C ALA A 24 9.95 -4.47 4.12
N HIS A 25 11.07 -3.92 3.67
CA HIS A 25 12.31 -3.90 4.43
C HIS A 25 12.28 -2.74 5.44
N GLY A 26 12.84 -2.97 6.63
CA GLY A 26 12.73 -2.05 7.76
C GLY A 26 11.82 -2.61 8.86
N ASP A 27 12.15 -2.29 10.11
CA ASP A 27 11.25 -2.60 11.21
C ASP A 27 9.89 -1.90 11.00
N PRO A 28 8.77 -2.57 11.35
CA PRO A 28 7.45 -1.98 11.20
C PRO A 28 7.23 -0.78 12.13
N GLY A 29 7.94 -0.73 13.26
CA GLY A 29 7.75 0.30 14.28
C GLY A 29 8.26 1.68 13.87
N TYR A 30 9.20 1.77 12.94
CA TYR A 30 9.79 3.04 12.55
C TYR A 30 10.16 3.09 11.07
N LYS A 31 11.10 2.27 10.61
CA LYS A 31 11.71 2.46 9.27
C LYS A 31 10.71 2.32 8.14
N ALA A 32 9.91 1.25 8.13
CA ALA A 32 8.92 1.07 7.07
C ALA A 32 7.81 2.12 7.15
N THR A 33 7.38 2.47 8.36
CA THR A 33 6.36 3.50 8.60
C THR A 33 6.82 4.89 8.16
N ALA A 34 8.08 5.24 8.37
CA ALA A 34 8.66 6.50 7.91
C ALA A 34 8.63 6.60 6.37
N VAL A 35 8.91 5.50 5.67
CA VAL A 35 8.77 5.44 4.20
C VAL A 35 7.31 5.59 3.80
N MET A 36 6.36 4.89 4.44
CA MET A 36 4.93 5.06 4.14
C MET A 36 4.47 6.51 4.29
N LEU A 37 4.90 7.18 5.36
CA LEU A 37 4.55 8.59 5.62
C LEU A 37 5.19 9.52 4.58
N GLY A 38 6.47 9.32 4.26
CA GLY A 38 7.19 10.09 3.26
C GLY A 38 6.57 9.97 1.87
N GLU A 39 6.30 8.74 1.41
CA GLU A 39 5.67 8.51 0.12
C GLU A 39 4.23 9.03 0.05
N SER A 40 3.51 9.03 1.17
CA SER A 40 2.19 9.68 1.27
C SER A 40 2.30 11.19 1.07
N ALA A 41 3.27 11.85 1.73
CA ALA A 41 3.49 13.28 1.56
C ALA A 41 3.89 13.63 0.11
N LEU A 42 4.75 12.82 -0.51
CA LEU A 42 5.16 13.01 -1.90
C LEU A 42 4.00 12.79 -2.88
N ALA A 43 3.13 11.80 -2.65
CA ALA A 43 1.93 11.60 -3.45
C ALA A 43 1.01 12.83 -3.43
N LEU A 44 0.74 13.38 -2.24
CA LEU A 44 -0.09 14.58 -2.08
C LEU A 44 0.54 15.84 -2.71
N ALA A 45 1.87 15.93 -2.69
CA ALA A 45 2.58 17.09 -3.20
C ALA A 45 2.75 17.06 -4.73
N LEU A 46 3.10 15.89 -5.28
CA LEU A 46 3.64 15.76 -6.64
C LEU A 46 2.69 15.08 -7.63
N ASP A 47 1.72 14.29 -7.16
CA ASP A 47 0.84 13.48 -8.02
C ASP A 47 -0.59 14.03 -8.08
N ARG A 48 -0.77 15.35 -7.90
CA ARG A 48 -2.09 16.01 -7.71
C ARG A 48 -3.08 15.77 -8.85
N ASP A 49 -2.60 15.65 -10.07
CA ASP A 49 -3.38 15.37 -11.27
C ASP A 49 -4.00 13.96 -11.27
N ARG A 50 -3.46 13.05 -10.45
CA ARG A 50 -3.94 11.68 -10.26
C ARG A 50 -4.83 11.51 -9.03
N LEU A 51 -4.98 12.55 -8.21
CA LEU A 51 -5.75 12.47 -6.96
C LEU A 51 -7.23 12.78 -7.17
N PRO A 52 -8.13 12.12 -6.43
CA PRO A 52 -9.55 12.43 -6.50
C PRO A 52 -9.87 13.81 -5.91
N ASP A 53 -10.91 14.46 -6.43
CA ASP A 53 -11.45 15.71 -5.87
C ASP A 53 -12.23 15.43 -4.57
N ARG A 54 -11.47 15.24 -3.48
CA ARG A 54 -11.94 14.89 -2.15
C ARG A 54 -11.10 15.61 -1.09
N ALA A 55 -11.74 16.03 -0.02
CA ALA A 55 -11.10 16.70 1.10
C ALA A 55 -11.65 16.20 2.45
N GLY A 56 -10.92 16.46 3.53
CA GLY A 56 -11.28 16.06 4.90
C GLY A 56 -10.26 15.09 5.49
N VAL A 57 -10.69 14.34 6.52
CA VAL A 57 -9.88 13.28 7.14
C VAL A 57 -10.11 11.98 6.39
N LEU A 58 -9.20 11.69 5.45
CA LEU A 58 -9.32 10.55 4.56
C LEU A 58 -8.31 9.46 4.92
N THR A 59 -8.65 8.22 4.64
CA THR A 59 -7.68 7.13 4.68
C THR A 59 -6.75 7.22 3.47
N PRO A 60 -5.51 6.70 3.54
CA PRO A 60 -4.58 6.73 2.40
C PRO A 60 -5.13 6.12 1.12
N ALA A 61 -5.90 5.04 1.24
CA ALA A 61 -6.54 4.37 0.10
C ALA A 61 -7.54 5.29 -0.63
N VAL A 62 -8.31 6.09 0.12
CA VAL A 62 -9.29 7.03 -0.45
C VAL A 62 -8.63 8.30 -0.97
N ALA A 63 -7.58 8.79 -0.29
CA ALA A 63 -6.91 10.04 -0.65
C ALA A 63 -5.96 9.90 -1.84
N MET A 64 -5.24 8.78 -1.95
CA MET A 64 -4.13 8.63 -2.89
C MET A 64 -4.22 7.38 -3.76
N GLY A 65 -4.87 6.31 -3.28
CA GLY A 65 -5.10 5.08 -4.04
C GLY A 65 -3.84 4.59 -4.76
N ASP A 66 -3.96 4.37 -6.07
CA ASP A 66 -2.89 3.83 -6.90
C ASP A 66 -1.64 4.74 -6.95
N ALA A 67 -1.78 6.05 -6.81
CA ALA A 67 -0.62 6.96 -6.80
C ALA A 67 0.32 6.64 -5.63
N LEU A 68 -0.22 6.33 -4.45
CA LEU A 68 0.58 5.89 -3.31
C LEU A 68 1.12 4.47 -3.51
N ILE A 69 0.34 3.57 -4.10
CA ILE A 69 0.77 2.17 -4.33
C ILE A 69 2.00 2.12 -5.24
N ASP A 70 2.00 2.89 -6.34
CA ASP A 70 3.10 2.94 -7.28
C ASP A 70 4.38 3.48 -6.62
N ARG A 71 4.23 4.51 -5.79
CA ARG A 71 5.32 5.08 -4.99
C ARG A 71 5.91 4.09 -4.00
N LEU A 72 5.07 3.41 -3.22
CA LEU A 72 5.52 2.41 -2.26
C LEU A 72 6.26 1.26 -2.95
N ARG A 73 5.74 0.78 -4.09
CA ARG A 73 6.43 -0.23 -4.91
C ARG A 73 7.80 0.26 -5.39
N SER A 74 7.87 1.51 -5.85
CA SER A 74 9.14 2.14 -6.25
C SER A 74 10.12 2.29 -5.07
N ALA A 75 9.60 2.46 -3.86
CA ALA A 75 10.37 2.50 -2.61
C ALA A 75 10.69 1.10 -2.04
N GLY A 76 10.43 0.03 -2.79
CA GLY A 76 10.80 -1.35 -2.43
C GLY A 76 9.78 -2.11 -1.60
N PHE A 77 8.54 -1.61 -1.50
CA PHE A 77 7.44 -2.37 -0.90
C PHE A 77 6.88 -3.40 -1.90
N VAL A 78 6.45 -4.53 -1.38
CA VAL A 78 5.55 -5.43 -2.11
C VAL A 78 4.13 -5.11 -1.67
N VAL A 79 3.26 -4.78 -2.62
CA VAL A 79 1.81 -4.64 -2.40
C VAL A 79 1.10 -5.33 -3.56
N GLU A 80 0.51 -6.50 -3.30
CA GLU A 80 -0.04 -7.36 -4.35
C GLU A 80 -1.23 -8.18 -3.85
N ALA A 81 -2.07 -8.62 -4.79
CA ALA A 81 -3.08 -9.64 -4.58
C ALA A 81 -3.02 -10.62 -5.74
N HIS A 82 -2.94 -11.92 -5.44
CA HIS A 82 -2.85 -12.97 -6.43
C HIS A 82 -3.75 -14.15 -6.06
N GLU A 83 -4.27 -14.79 -7.09
CA GLU A 83 -5.00 -16.04 -6.96
C GLU A 83 -4.03 -17.16 -6.53
N LEU A 84 -4.50 -18.00 -5.62
CA LEU A 84 -3.80 -19.19 -5.17
C LEU A 84 -4.33 -20.35 -6.00
N THR A 85 -3.45 -20.92 -6.84
CA THR A 85 -3.65 -22.21 -7.50
C THR A 85 -3.73 -23.35 -6.50
#